data_AF-A0A650LTA5-F1
#
_entry.id   AF-A0A650LTA5-F1
#
_cell.length_a   1.000
_cell.length_b   1.000
_cell.length_c   1.000
_cell.angle_alpha   90.00
_cell.angle_beta   90.00
_cell.angle_gamma   90.00
#
_symmetry.space_group_name_H-M   'P 1'
#
loop_
_entity.id
_entity.type
_entity.pdbx_description
1 polymer ?
#
loop_
_entity_poly.entity_id
_entity_poly.type
_entity_poly.pdbx_seq_one_letter_code
_entity_poly.pdbx_strand_id
1 'polypeptide(L)'
;MNKLSKFFISACLLFLFSLALLPECAYSYSNKKISNNSNTVHLVIDNLRINELPSHFRKTSDLSILDEKNINTYSLDTLNISGSQQFSRNNIRLIINNINTNFPFIVIDLREESHGFVNDIPVSYENNHNNANMGLSRNKVLLKEKDDLSKIKLNSELNFYNHKDSIIPKYVGNESKTCLDNSLGYLRITATDEIPPSPENIDFFINSVNKLPKDKWLHFHCKEGIGRTSTFMIFYDMMNNYDKVGSEDIINRQIELVSDYTEKDIKDITSKRRITLYNLFYEYCTKYGKDFNVSFSEYLKMSNLSYESYL
;
A
#
# COMPACT_ATOMS: atom_id res chain seq x y z
N MET A 1 -72.77 -6.50 -58.90
CA MET A 1 -72.88 -7.27 -57.63
C MET A 1 -71.79 -8.33 -57.60
N ASN A 2 -71.24 -8.59 -56.41
CA ASN A 2 -70.29 -9.66 -56.02
C ASN A 2 -68.77 -9.39 -56.09
N LYS A 3 -68.31 -8.74 -55.00
CA LYS A 3 -67.19 -9.03 -54.08
C LYS A 3 -66.30 -10.30 -54.28
N LEU A 4 -64.99 -10.06 -54.01
CA LEU A 4 -64.00 -10.84 -53.20
C LEU A 4 -63.19 -12.00 -53.82
N SER A 5 -61.86 -11.77 -53.99
CA SER A 5 -60.73 -12.44 -53.27
C SER A 5 -59.41 -12.10 -54.02
N LYS A 6 -58.49 -11.32 -53.44
CA LYS A 6 -57.36 -11.61 -52.52
C LYS A 6 -56.14 -12.33 -53.14
N PHE A 7 -55.01 -11.60 -53.06
CA PHE A 7 -53.59 -12.00 -53.06
C PHE A 7 -52.91 -12.35 -54.40
N PHE A 8 -51.94 -11.52 -54.82
CA PHE A 8 -50.51 -11.90 -54.89
C PHE A 8 -49.61 -10.66 -55.13
N ILE A 9 -48.74 -10.42 -54.14
CA ILE A 9 -47.37 -9.87 -54.15
C ILE A 9 -46.98 -8.91 -55.29
N SER A 10 -46.82 -7.63 -54.93
CA SER A 10 -46.14 -6.59 -55.70
C SER A 10 -44.74 -6.37 -55.13
N ALA A 11 -43.72 -6.38 -55.99
CA ALA A 11 -42.66 -5.36 -56.05
C ALA A 11 -41.44 -5.88 -56.83
N CYS A 12 -41.45 -5.69 -58.15
CA CYS A 12 -40.23 -5.58 -58.94
C CYS A 12 -40.25 -4.19 -59.59
N LEU A 13 -39.41 -3.28 -59.11
CA LEU A 13 -39.05 -2.09 -59.87
C LEU A 13 -37.62 -1.68 -59.50
N LEU A 14 -36.75 -1.95 -60.48
CA LEU A 14 -35.40 -1.49 -60.63
C LEU A 14 -35.35 0.04 -60.64
N PHE A 15 -34.39 0.63 -59.93
CA PHE A 15 -33.77 1.87 -60.38
C PHE A 15 -32.27 1.86 -60.08
N LEU A 16 -31.51 2.05 -61.15
CA LEU A 16 -30.07 2.25 -61.23
C LEU A 16 -29.65 3.51 -60.47
N PHE A 17 -28.54 3.45 -59.75
CA PHE A 17 -27.50 4.49 -59.82
C PHE A 17 -26.14 3.90 -59.45
N SER A 18 -25.30 3.78 -60.48
CA SER A 18 -23.86 3.57 -60.38
C SER A 18 -23.21 4.89 -59.95
N LEU A 19 -22.49 4.88 -58.81
CA LEU A 19 -21.39 5.80 -58.58
C LEU A 19 -20.17 4.97 -58.21
N ALA A 20 -19.22 4.93 -59.14
CA ALA A 20 -17.91 4.34 -58.94
C ALA A 20 -17.16 5.17 -57.90
N LEU A 21 -16.66 4.51 -56.86
CA LEU A 21 -15.56 5.00 -56.03
C LEU A 21 -14.41 4.00 -56.18
N LEU A 22 -13.27 4.53 -56.64
CA LEU A 22 -12.01 3.85 -56.85
C LEU A 22 -11.47 3.27 -55.51
N PRO A 23 -10.66 2.21 -55.55
CA PRO A 23 -9.93 1.76 -54.37
C PRO A 23 -8.72 2.68 -54.16
N GLU A 24 -8.79 3.58 -53.19
CA GLU A 24 -7.57 4.11 -52.58
C GLU A 24 -6.95 3.00 -51.76
N CYS A 25 -5.82 2.51 -52.25
CA CYS A 25 -4.94 1.59 -51.57
C CYS A 25 -4.37 2.30 -50.33
N ALA A 26 -5.10 2.27 -49.22
CA ALA A 26 -4.59 2.67 -47.93
C ALA A 26 -3.86 1.46 -47.32
N TYR A 27 -2.53 1.52 -47.34
CA TYR A 27 -1.68 0.69 -46.49
C TYR A 27 -2.26 0.68 -45.07
N SER A 28 -2.74 -0.48 -44.59
CA SER A 28 -3.09 -0.64 -43.19
C SER A 28 -1.79 -0.63 -42.39
N TYR A 29 -1.34 0.55 -41.99
CA TYR A 29 -0.38 0.68 -40.91
C TYR A 29 -1.10 0.14 -39.67
N SER A 30 -0.71 -1.06 -39.25
CA SER A 30 -1.07 -1.64 -37.96
C SER A 30 -0.50 -0.72 -36.88
N ASN A 31 -1.21 0.36 -36.58
CA ASN A 31 -1.07 1.05 -35.32
C ASN A 31 -1.62 0.12 -34.25
N LYS A 32 -0.72 -0.72 -33.72
CA LYS A 32 -0.90 -1.36 -32.43
C LYS A 32 -1.01 -0.23 -31.41
N LYS A 33 -2.22 0.34 -31.27
CA LYS A 33 -2.61 1.03 -30.05
C LYS A 33 -2.42 0.00 -28.95
N ILE A 34 -1.30 0.07 -28.25
CA ILE A 34 -1.12 -0.57 -26.96
C ILE A 34 -2.23 0.03 -26.10
N SER A 35 -3.32 -0.70 -25.96
CA SER A 35 -4.26 -0.46 -24.89
C SER A 35 -3.47 -0.71 -23.61
N ASN A 36 -2.95 0.35 -22.99
CA ASN A 36 -2.46 0.29 -21.61
C ASN A 36 -3.66 -0.06 -20.74
N ASN A 37 -3.91 -1.34 -20.59
CA ASN A 37 -4.94 -1.83 -19.67
C ASN A 37 -4.36 -1.60 -18.27
N SER A 38 -4.84 -0.56 -17.59
CA SER A 38 -4.35 -0.08 -16.28
C SER A 38 -4.34 -1.15 -15.20
N ASN A 39 -5.04 -2.26 -15.43
CA ASN A 39 -5.18 -3.39 -14.52
C ASN A 39 -4.23 -4.56 -14.84
N THR A 40 -3.36 -4.44 -15.83
CA THR A 40 -2.35 -5.48 -16.09
C THR A 40 -1.39 -5.54 -14.91
N VAL A 41 -1.22 -6.75 -14.36
CA VAL A 41 -0.36 -6.99 -13.21
C VAL A 41 0.98 -7.52 -13.69
N HIS A 42 2.05 -6.89 -13.21
CA HIS A 42 3.42 -7.17 -13.58
C HIS A 42 4.24 -7.55 -12.34
N LEU A 43 5.15 -8.51 -12.48
CA LEU A 43 6.18 -8.76 -11.48
C LEU A 43 7.29 -7.71 -11.62
N VAL A 44 7.60 -7.02 -10.53
CA VAL A 44 8.60 -5.95 -10.48
C VAL A 44 9.59 -6.16 -9.35
N ILE A 45 10.75 -5.54 -9.48
CA ILE A 45 11.70 -5.34 -8.38
C ILE A 45 11.28 -4.10 -7.60
N ASP A 46 11.08 -4.22 -6.29
CA ASP A 46 10.70 -3.07 -5.46
C ASP A 46 11.87 -2.10 -5.29
N ASN A 47 13.06 -2.62 -4.95
CA ASN A 47 14.30 -1.86 -4.90
C ASN A 47 15.51 -2.80 -4.94
N LEU A 48 16.69 -2.22 -5.20
CA LEU A 48 17.97 -2.94 -5.21
C LEU A 48 18.87 -2.56 -4.01
N ARG A 49 18.29 -2.03 -2.93
CA ARG A 49 19.02 -1.65 -1.71
C ARG A 49 19.32 -2.91 -0.88
N ILE A 50 20.47 -3.53 -1.11
CA ILE A 50 20.85 -4.80 -0.46
C ILE A 50 21.80 -4.62 0.74
N ASN A 51 22.72 -3.65 0.67
CA ASN A 51 23.81 -3.47 1.64
C ASN A 51 23.77 -2.11 2.35
N GLU A 52 22.61 -1.46 2.31
CA GLU A 52 22.37 -0.15 2.92
C GLU A 52 20.98 -0.14 3.57
N LEU A 53 20.75 0.78 4.49
CA LEU A 53 19.42 0.98 5.07
C LEU A 53 18.39 1.25 3.95
N PRO A 54 17.14 0.76 4.07
CA PRO A 54 16.10 1.15 3.14
C PRO A 54 15.88 2.67 3.17
N SER A 55 15.41 3.25 2.06
CA SER A 55 15.05 4.68 2.01
C SER A 55 14.03 5.03 3.10
N HIS A 56 13.98 6.32 3.49
CA HIS A 56 13.03 6.83 4.49
C HIS A 56 13.07 6.09 5.83
N PHE A 57 14.20 5.46 6.17
CA PHE A 57 14.38 4.86 7.48
C PHE A 57 14.43 5.96 8.55
N ARG A 58 13.52 5.87 9.52
CA ARG A 58 13.50 6.72 10.71
C ARG A 58 13.07 5.92 11.94
N LYS A 59 13.45 6.40 13.12
CA LYS A 59 13.10 5.79 14.41
C LYS A 59 12.87 6.88 15.44
N THR A 60 12.01 6.61 16.42
CA THR A 60 11.68 7.62 17.43
C THR A 60 12.67 7.65 18.59
N SER A 61 13.62 6.70 18.68
CA SER A 61 14.70 6.73 19.68
C SER A 61 15.90 7.60 19.29
N ASP A 62 15.90 8.16 18.08
CA ASP A 62 16.87 9.16 17.64
C ASP A 62 16.11 10.38 17.14
N LEU A 63 16.11 11.41 17.98
CA LEU A 63 15.39 12.66 17.74
C LEU A 63 16.31 13.79 17.27
N SER A 64 17.57 13.50 16.95
CA SER A 64 18.55 14.51 16.55
C SER A 64 18.09 15.36 15.36
N ILE A 65 17.30 14.76 14.46
CA ILE A 65 16.68 15.45 13.32
C ILE A 65 15.65 16.52 13.73
N LEU A 66 15.14 16.47 14.97
CA LEU A 66 14.15 17.38 15.52
C LEU A 66 14.75 18.45 16.44
N ASP A 67 16.02 18.34 16.88
CA ASP A 67 16.61 19.18 17.94
C ASP A 67 16.57 20.69 17.63
N GLU A 68 16.67 21.06 16.35
CA GLU A 68 16.63 22.47 15.89
C GLU A 68 15.23 22.90 15.41
N LYS A 69 14.27 21.98 15.41
CA LYS A 69 12.90 22.24 14.98
C LYS A 69 12.06 22.50 16.23
N ASN A 70 11.22 23.53 16.23
CA ASN A 70 10.29 23.80 17.33
C ASN A 70 9.13 22.78 17.34
N ILE A 71 9.47 21.50 17.54
CA ILE A 71 8.60 20.33 17.42
C ILE A 71 8.36 19.73 18.79
N ASN A 72 7.12 19.36 19.07
CA ASN A 72 6.75 18.71 20.32
C ASN A 72 7.23 17.25 20.35
N THR A 73 8.31 16.99 21.07
CA THR A 73 8.94 15.66 21.16
C THR A 73 8.41 14.80 22.31
N TYR A 74 7.36 15.23 23.03
CA TYR A 74 6.84 14.51 24.20
C TYR A 74 6.62 13.01 23.91
N SER A 75 7.32 12.16 24.67
CA SER A 75 7.31 10.68 24.63
C SER A 75 7.76 10.00 23.33
N LEU A 76 8.23 10.74 22.32
CA LEU A 76 8.68 10.10 21.07
C LEU A 76 9.82 9.10 21.31
N ASP A 77 10.79 9.48 22.13
CA ASP A 77 11.96 8.68 22.53
C ASP A 77 11.59 7.33 23.15
N THR A 78 10.40 7.24 23.74
CA THR A 78 9.87 6.04 24.40
C THR A 78 8.69 5.38 23.66
N LEU A 79 8.30 5.92 22.49
CA LEU A 79 7.24 5.36 21.65
C LEU A 79 7.65 4.01 21.01
N ASN A 80 8.96 3.78 20.86
CA ASN A 80 9.56 2.54 20.34
C ASN A 80 9.05 2.12 18.96
N ILE A 81 8.99 3.09 18.03
CA ILE A 81 8.63 2.80 16.64
C ILE A 81 9.69 3.27 15.65
N SER A 82 9.64 2.67 14.48
CA SER A 82 10.44 3.06 13.31
C SER A 82 9.64 2.81 12.04
N GLY A 83 10.10 3.34 10.92
CA GLY A 83 9.60 2.88 9.63
C GLY A 83 10.53 3.14 8.47
N SER A 84 10.27 2.50 7.33
CA SER A 84 11.09 2.65 6.12
C SER A 84 10.38 2.20 4.84
N GLN A 85 11.07 2.32 3.71
CA GLN A 85 10.84 1.57 2.47
C GLN A 85 10.91 0.05 2.73
N GLN A 86 10.34 -0.74 1.82
CA GLN A 86 10.52 -2.19 1.76
C GLN A 86 12.01 -2.57 1.89
N PHE A 87 12.31 -3.42 2.86
CA PHE A 87 13.65 -3.98 3.06
C PHE A 87 13.91 -5.18 2.14
N SER A 88 15.17 -5.48 1.91
CA SER A 88 15.67 -6.72 1.32
C SER A 88 15.91 -7.78 2.41
N ARG A 89 16.07 -9.06 2.03
CA ARG A 89 16.41 -10.11 3.01
C ARG A 89 17.74 -9.86 3.70
N ASN A 90 18.63 -9.13 3.04
CA ASN A 90 19.97 -8.84 3.56
C ASN A 90 19.99 -7.59 4.45
N ASN A 91 19.36 -6.49 4.03
CA ASN A 91 19.43 -5.24 4.80
C ASN A 91 18.51 -5.17 6.03
N ILE A 92 17.60 -6.14 6.23
CA ILE A 92 16.82 -6.24 7.48
C ILE A 92 17.73 -6.32 8.72
N ARG A 93 18.92 -6.92 8.61
CA ARG A 93 19.92 -6.92 9.70
C ARG A 93 20.47 -5.52 10.00
N LEU A 94 20.57 -4.66 9.00
CA LEU A 94 20.99 -3.26 9.21
C LEU A 94 19.92 -2.47 9.98
N ILE A 95 18.64 -2.74 9.73
CA ILE A 95 17.51 -2.17 10.48
C ILE A 95 17.58 -2.62 11.94
N ILE A 96 17.72 -3.92 12.19
CA ILE A 96 17.84 -4.49 13.54
C ILE A 96 19.00 -3.87 14.31
N ASN A 97 20.18 -3.79 13.68
CA ASN A 97 21.36 -3.21 14.28
C ASN A 97 21.22 -1.70 14.53
N ASN A 98 20.51 -0.97 13.65
CA ASN A 98 20.26 0.46 13.85
C ASN A 98 19.28 0.75 14.98
N ILE A 99 18.24 -0.07 15.11
CA ILE A 99 17.27 0.05 16.20
C ILE A 99 17.90 -0.33 17.54
N ASN A 100 18.68 -1.41 17.56
CA ASN A 100 19.43 -1.88 18.72
C ASN A 100 18.57 -1.96 20.01
N THR A 101 17.39 -2.58 19.90
CA THR A 101 16.45 -2.74 21.01
C THR A 101 16.55 -4.13 21.63
N ASN A 102 16.30 -4.21 22.95
CA ASN A 102 16.12 -5.47 23.67
C ASN A 102 14.66 -5.92 23.73
N PHE A 103 13.73 -5.13 23.19
CA PHE A 103 12.31 -5.46 23.18
C PHE A 103 11.98 -6.43 22.04
N PRO A 104 10.90 -7.22 22.17
CA PRO A 104 10.32 -7.94 21.04
C PRO A 104 10.15 -6.99 19.85
N PHE A 105 10.80 -7.32 18.74
CA PHE A 105 10.78 -6.52 17.54
C PHE A 105 9.79 -7.15 16.54
N ILE A 106 8.71 -6.42 16.23
CA ILE A 106 7.67 -6.80 15.29
C ILE A 106 7.73 -5.91 14.05
N VAL A 107 7.79 -6.55 12.87
CA VAL A 107 7.59 -5.88 11.57
C VAL A 107 6.09 -5.76 11.29
N ILE A 108 5.65 -4.54 11.01
CA ILE A 108 4.30 -4.18 10.60
C ILE A 108 4.31 -3.89 9.10
N ASP A 109 3.99 -4.91 8.32
CA ASP A 109 3.89 -4.83 6.87
C ASP A 109 2.52 -4.26 6.48
N LEU A 110 2.51 -3.11 5.83
CA LEU A 110 1.29 -2.38 5.47
C LEU A 110 0.82 -2.61 4.02
N ARG A 111 1.39 -3.59 3.31
CA ARG A 111 1.19 -3.74 1.87
C ARG A 111 -0.02 -4.59 1.53
N GLU A 112 -0.90 -4.14 0.64
CA GLU A 112 -2.00 -4.99 0.11
C GLU A 112 -1.54 -5.79 -1.10
N GLU A 113 -0.64 -5.24 -1.90
CA GLU A 113 -0.04 -5.89 -3.06
C GLU A 113 0.67 -7.21 -2.67
N SER A 114 0.52 -8.23 -3.51
CA SER A 114 1.26 -9.48 -3.35
C SER A 114 2.75 -9.20 -3.48
N HIS A 115 3.55 -9.59 -2.50
CA HIS A 115 5.00 -9.38 -2.56
C HIS A 115 5.77 -10.47 -1.83
N GLY A 116 7.10 -10.43 -1.98
CA GLY A 116 8.02 -11.34 -1.34
C GLY A 116 9.43 -11.08 -1.80
N PHE A 117 10.22 -12.15 -1.85
CA PHE A 117 11.64 -12.08 -2.18
C PHE A 117 12.01 -13.08 -3.25
N VAL A 118 12.85 -12.65 -4.20
CA VAL A 118 13.59 -13.51 -5.12
C VAL A 118 15.07 -13.36 -4.81
N ASN A 119 15.71 -14.46 -4.39
CA ASN A 119 17.04 -14.40 -3.76
C ASN A 119 17.01 -13.45 -2.56
N ASP A 120 17.72 -12.32 -2.60
CA ASP A 120 17.68 -11.28 -1.57
C ASP A 120 16.86 -10.06 -1.98
N ILE A 121 16.38 -10.02 -3.23
CA ILE A 121 15.75 -8.84 -3.83
C ILE A 121 14.25 -8.84 -3.48
N PRO A 122 13.71 -7.75 -2.91
CA PRO A 122 12.28 -7.59 -2.71
C PRO A 122 11.55 -7.39 -4.04
N VAL A 123 10.44 -8.09 -4.22
CA VAL A 123 9.64 -8.08 -5.44
C VAL A 123 8.15 -7.99 -5.13
N SER A 124 7.38 -7.38 -6.01
CA SER A 124 5.92 -7.31 -5.90
C SER A 124 5.21 -7.55 -7.22
N TYR A 125 3.93 -7.91 -7.14
CA TYR A 125 3.02 -7.94 -8.27
C TYR A 125 2.17 -6.66 -8.26
N GLU A 126 2.46 -5.75 -9.19
CA GLU A 126 1.82 -4.44 -9.24
C GLU A 126 1.13 -4.17 -10.58
N ASN A 127 0.05 -3.40 -10.52
CA ASN A 127 -0.50 -2.70 -11.67
C ASN A 127 -0.02 -1.24 -11.65
N ASN A 128 -0.50 -0.39 -12.56
CA ASN A 128 -0.05 1.01 -12.68
C ASN A 128 -0.25 1.85 -11.41
N HIS A 129 -1.12 1.44 -10.48
CA HIS A 129 -1.44 2.14 -9.24
C HIS A 129 -1.04 1.35 -7.98
N ASN A 130 -0.27 0.26 -8.14
CA ASN A 130 0.10 -0.66 -7.07
C ASN A 130 -1.09 -1.12 -6.19
N ASN A 131 -2.28 -1.24 -6.79
CA ASN A 131 -3.53 -1.58 -6.12
C ASN A 131 -4.20 -2.80 -6.77
N ALA A 132 -3.39 -3.72 -7.30
CA ALA A 132 -3.81 -4.93 -8.01
C ALA A 132 -4.74 -5.84 -7.20
N ASN A 133 -4.72 -5.71 -5.87
CA ASN A 133 -5.49 -6.50 -4.92
C ASN A 133 -6.65 -5.72 -4.27
N MET A 134 -6.89 -4.47 -4.69
CA MET A 134 -7.92 -3.60 -4.13
C MET A 134 -9.30 -4.27 -4.19
N GLY A 135 -10.02 -4.24 -3.07
CA GLY A 135 -11.35 -4.84 -2.93
C GLY A 135 -11.34 -6.33 -2.56
N LEU A 136 -10.16 -6.96 -2.46
CA LEU A 136 -10.04 -8.29 -1.87
C LEU A 136 -10.10 -8.20 -0.34
N SER A 137 -10.66 -9.24 0.29
CA SER A 137 -10.49 -9.39 1.74
C SER A 137 -9.06 -9.80 2.07
N ARG A 138 -8.60 -9.47 3.28
CA ARG A 138 -7.28 -9.86 3.78
C ARG A 138 -6.91 -11.32 3.50
N ASN A 139 -7.81 -12.26 3.80
CA ASN A 139 -7.54 -13.69 3.56
C ASN A 139 -7.34 -14.01 2.07
N LYS A 140 -8.10 -13.35 1.18
CA LYS A 140 -7.94 -13.51 -0.27
C LYS A 140 -6.61 -12.91 -0.74
N VAL A 141 -6.19 -11.77 -0.20
CA VAL A 141 -4.87 -11.17 -0.47
C VAL A 141 -3.75 -12.15 -0.11
N LEU A 142 -3.76 -12.70 1.11
CA LEU A 142 -2.72 -13.64 1.57
C LEU A 142 -2.68 -14.93 0.74
N LEU A 143 -3.85 -15.46 0.35
CA LEU A 143 -3.92 -16.65 -0.52
C LEU A 143 -3.39 -16.34 -1.91
N LYS A 144 -3.73 -15.16 -2.46
CA LYS A 144 -3.26 -14.74 -3.77
C LYS A 144 -1.75 -14.50 -3.79
N GLU A 145 -1.19 -13.88 -2.75
CA GLU A 145 0.26 -13.70 -2.61
C GLU A 145 0.99 -15.05 -2.59
N LYS A 146 0.47 -16.02 -1.82
CA LYS A 146 1.02 -17.39 -1.80
C LYS A 146 0.98 -18.04 -3.18
N ASP A 147 -0.14 -17.92 -3.89
CA ASP A 147 -0.30 -18.45 -5.26
C ASP A 147 0.66 -17.76 -6.24
N ASP A 148 0.74 -16.43 -6.20
CA ASP A 148 1.61 -15.64 -7.07
C ASP A 148 3.10 -16.02 -6.88
N LEU A 149 3.59 -16.05 -5.64
CA LEU A 149 4.97 -16.47 -5.35
C LEU A 149 5.25 -17.91 -5.77
N SER A 150 4.26 -18.81 -5.68
CA SER A 150 4.42 -20.23 -6.08
C SER A 150 4.63 -20.42 -7.59
N LYS A 151 4.24 -19.44 -8.40
CA LYS A 151 4.44 -19.47 -9.86
C LYS A 151 5.88 -19.16 -10.27
N ILE A 152 6.68 -18.59 -9.37
CA ILE A 152 8.09 -18.26 -9.64
C ILE A 152 8.91 -19.56 -9.59
N LYS A 153 9.42 -19.97 -10.75
CA LYS A 153 10.22 -21.20 -10.89
C LYS A 153 11.67 -20.97 -10.46
N LEU A 154 12.16 -21.86 -9.61
CA LEU A 154 13.57 -21.90 -9.24
C LEU A 154 14.43 -22.42 -10.39
N ASN A 155 15.67 -21.93 -10.47
CA ASN A 155 16.68 -22.34 -11.44
C ASN A 155 16.32 -22.10 -12.91
N SER A 156 15.36 -21.22 -13.19
CA SER A 156 15.02 -20.75 -14.52
C SER A 156 15.10 -19.23 -14.59
N GLU A 157 15.33 -18.70 -15.78
CA GLU A 157 15.34 -17.27 -16.04
C GLU A 157 14.00 -16.62 -15.66
N LEU A 158 14.06 -15.57 -14.84
CA LEU A 158 12.91 -14.76 -14.42
C LEU A 158 13.12 -13.32 -14.87
N ASN A 159 12.15 -12.81 -15.64
CA ASN A 159 12.14 -11.43 -16.11
C ASN A 159 11.26 -10.55 -15.21
N PHE A 160 11.64 -9.29 -15.08
CA PHE A 160 10.88 -8.27 -14.35
C PHE A 160 10.43 -7.18 -15.31
N TYR A 161 9.29 -6.57 -15.03
CA TYR A 161 8.75 -5.54 -15.91
C TYR A 161 9.56 -4.24 -15.87
N ASN A 162 10.09 -3.88 -14.69
CA ASN A 162 10.85 -2.66 -14.46
C ASN A 162 12.38 -2.86 -14.49
N HIS A 163 12.87 -4.05 -14.87
CA HIS A 163 14.30 -4.34 -14.92
C HIS A 163 14.66 -5.10 -16.19
N LYS A 164 15.75 -4.70 -16.84
CA LYS A 164 16.17 -5.29 -18.13
C LYS A 164 16.79 -6.67 -17.95
N ASP A 165 17.55 -6.84 -16.88
CA ASP A 165 18.30 -8.05 -16.64
C ASP A 165 17.40 -9.09 -15.97
N SER A 166 17.50 -10.32 -16.45
CA SER A 166 16.84 -11.45 -15.84
C SER A 166 17.64 -11.94 -14.64
N ILE A 167 16.94 -12.55 -13.69
CA ILE A 167 17.54 -13.18 -12.52
C ILE A 167 17.22 -14.67 -12.56
N ILE A 168 18.14 -15.50 -12.09
CA ILE A 168 17.88 -16.92 -11.84
C ILE A 168 17.51 -17.09 -10.36
N PRO A 169 16.24 -17.36 -10.01
CA PRO A 169 15.83 -17.56 -8.63
C PRO A 169 16.47 -18.83 -8.06
N LYS A 170 17.20 -18.69 -6.96
CA LYS A 170 17.67 -19.78 -6.10
C LYS A 170 16.84 -19.87 -4.83
N TYR A 171 16.17 -18.78 -4.46
CA TYR A 171 15.24 -18.70 -3.35
C TYR A 171 14.02 -17.88 -3.76
N VAL A 172 12.85 -18.31 -3.31
CA VAL A 172 11.61 -17.52 -3.33
C VAL A 172 10.97 -17.66 -1.96
N GLY A 173 10.57 -16.55 -1.34
CA GLY A 173 9.95 -16.59 -0.02
C GLY A 173 9.10 -15.36 0.27
N ASN A 174 8.18 -15.51 1.21
CA ASN A 174 7.37 -14.39 1.70
C ASN A 174 8.06 -13.67 2.86
N GLU A 175 7.53 -12.53 3.23
CA GLU A 175 8.13 -11.68 4.25
C GLU A 175 8.03 -12.22 5.67
N SER A 176 6.91 -12.86 6.01
CA SER A 176 6.77 -13.54 7.31
C SER A 176 7.89 -14.54 7.59
N LYS A 177 8.32 -15.31 6.58
CA LYS A 177 9.45 -16.26 6.70
C LYS A 177 10.77 -15.52 6.89
N THR A 178 11.01 -14.45 6.14
CA THR A 178 12.20 -13.60 6.30
C THR A 178 12.26 -13.03 7.72
N CYS A 179 11.15 -12.52 8.25
CA CYS A 179 11.07 -12.01 9.63
C CYS A 179 11.36 -13.12 10.65
N LEU A 180 10.76 -14.30 10.47
CA LEU A 180 10.99 -15.46 11.34
C LEU A 180 12.46 -15.90 11.36
N ASP A 181 13.11 -15.98 10.19
CA ASP A 181 14.54 -16.30 10.07
C ASP A 181 15.45 -15.28 10.77
N ASN A 182 14.92 -14.07 10.96
CA ASN A 182 15.60 -13.00 11.66
C ASN A 182 15.18 -12.88 13.14
N SER A 183 14.38 -13.81 13.65
CA SER A 183 13.81 -13.81 15.01
C SER A 183 12.94 -12.59 15.31
N LEU A 184 12.21 -12.11 14.30
CA LEU A 184 11.27 -11.00 14.41
C LEU A 184 9.82 -11.50 14.46
N GLY A 185 8.98 -10.77 15.18
CA GLY A 185 7.54 -10.85 15.00
C GLY A 185 7.12 -10.26 13.66
N TYR A 186 5.95 -10.67 13.17
CA TYR A 186 5.41 -10.19 11.90
C TYR A 186 3.90 -10.01 11.99
N LEU A 187 3.42 -8.83 11.58
CA LEU A 187 2.01 -8.53 11.44
C LEU A 187 1.77 -7.85 10.09
N ARG A 188 1.02 -8.53 9.23
CA ARG A 188 0.55 -7.95 7.96
C ARG A 188 -0.68 -7.09 8.18
N ILE A 189 -0.86 -5.97 7.51
CA ILE A 189 -2.08 -5.17 7.37
C ILE A 189 -2.21 -4.86 5.88
N THR A 190 -3.33 -5.23 5.27
CA THR A 190 -3.48 -5.18 3.81
C THR A 190 -4.04 -3.82 3.38
N ALA A 191 -3.28 -2.75 3.61
CA ALA A 191 -3.67 -1.39 3.24
C ALA A 191 -3.32 -1.08 1.78
N THR A 192 -4.35 -0.74 1.00
CA THR A 192 -4.23 -0.38 -0.42
C THR A 192 -3.34 0.85 -0.60
N ASP A 193 -2.53 0.85 -1.65
CA ASP A 193 -1.66 1.98 -1.97
C ASP A 193 -2.45 3.21 -2.46
N GLU A 194 -1.84 4.39 -2.36
CA GLU A 194 -2.37 5.71 -2.78
C GLU A 194 -3.66 6.20 -2.09
N ILE A 195 -4.40 5.32 -1.40
CA ILE A 195 -5.64 5.65 -0.70
C ILE A 195 -5.51 5.54 0.83
N PRO A 196 -6.30 6.29 1.59
CA PRO A 196 -6.46 6.11 3.03
C PRO A 196 -6.76 4.65 3.39
N PRO A 197 -6.24 4.11 4.51
CA PRO A 197 -6.60 2.76 4.95
C PRO A 197 -8.10 2.66 5.25
N SER A 198 -8.71 1.52 4.89
CA SER A 198 -10.12 1.27 5.18
C SER A 198 -10.39 1.16 6.69
N PRO A 199 -11.63 1.40 7.16
CA PRO A 199 -12.00 1.23 8.56
C PRO A 199 -11.65 -0.17 9.09
N GLU A 200 -11.82 -1.21 8.29
CA GLU A 200 -11.50 -2.59 8.68
C GLU A 200 -9.99 -2.81 8.90
N ASN A 201 -9.15 -2.18 8.08
CA ASN A 201 -7.70 -2.21 8.27
C ASN A 201 -7.27 -1.43 9.52
N ILE A 202 -7.93 -0.31 9.82
CA ILE A 202 -7.70 0.48 11.04
C ILE A 202 -8.13 -0.31 12.27
N ASP A 203 -9.31 -0.93 12.25
CA ASP A 203 -9.80 -1.78 13.34
C ASP A 203 -8.87 -2.98 13.57
N PHE A 204 -8.42 -3.63 12.50
CA PHE A 204 -7.48 -4.74 12.59
C PHE A 204 -6.15 -4.30 13.19
N PHE A 205 -5.65 -3.12 12.81
CA PHE A 205 -4.44 -2.52 13.38
C PHE A 205 -4.57 -2.30 14.88
N ILE A 206 -5.57 -1.53 15.33
CA ILE A 206 -5.81 -1.22 16.75
C ILE A 206 -5.89 -2.51 17.56
N ASN A 207 -6.74 -3.45 17.11
CA ASN A 207 -6.95 -4.72 17.80
C ASN A 207 -5.68 -5.59 17.88
N SER A 208 -4.82 -5.50 16.87
CA SER A 208 -3.57 -6.27 16.84
C SER A 208 -2.53 -5.65 17.76
N VAL A 209 -2.31 -4.33 17.67
CA VAL A 209 -1.25 -3.67 18.47
C VAL A 209 -1.58 -3.62 19.96
N ASN A 210 -2.85 -3.49 20.34
CA ASN A 210 -3.28 -3.50 21.75
C ASN A 210 -3.10 -4.87 22.42
N LYS A 211 -2.98 -5.96 21.64
CA LYS A 211 -2.73 -7.31 22.15
C LYS A 211 -1.24 -7.64 22.28
N LEU A 212 -0.37 -6.81 21.72
CA LEU A 212 1.08 -7.01 21.83
C LEU A 212 1.57 -6.62 23.23
N PRO A 213 2.72 -7.16 23.69
CA PRO A 213 3.32 -6.77 24.97
C PRO A 213 3.49 -5.26 25.11
N LYS A 214 3.51 -4.75 26.35
CA LYS A 214 3.72 -3.31 26.59
C LYS A 214 5.07 -2.85 26.04
N ASP A 215 6.13 -3.57 26.40
CA ASP A 215 7.49 -3.31 25.95
C ASP A 215 7.74 -4.06 24.63
N LYS A 216 7.70 -3.31 23.53
CA LYS A 216 7.83 -3.82 22.16
C LYS A 216 8.41 -2.75 21.26
N TRP A 217 9.01 -3.17 20.16
CA TRP A 217 9.39 -2.29 19.07
C TRP A 217 8.59 -2.61 17.82
N LEU A 218 7.98 -1.59 17.20
CA LEU A 218 7.24 -1.74 15.95
C LEU A 218 7.99 -1.07 14.79
N HIS A 219 8.27 -1.83 13.73
CA HIS A 219 8.80 -1.27 12.49
C HIS A 219 7.74 -1.31 11.40
N PHE A 220 7.28 -0.15 10.99
CA PHE A 220 6.29 0.01 9.94
C PHE A 220 6.98 0.10 8.57
N HIS A 221 6.47 -0.58 7.57
CA HIS A 221 6.89 -0.31 6.20
C HIS A 221 5.74 -0.51 5.22
N CYS A 222 5.91 0.08 4.04
CA CYS A 222 5.13 -0.25 2.86
C CYS A 222 6.11 -0.43 1.70
N LYS A 223 5.67 -0.24 0.45
CA LYS A 223 6.60 -0.26 -0.69
C LYS A 223 7.66 0.83 -0.56
N GLU A 224 7.25 2.09 -0.46
CA GLU A 224 8.16 3.25 -0.48
C GLU A 224 8.56 3.81 0.90
N GLY A 225 7.80 3.51 1.96
CA GLY A 225 8.08 4.06 3.29
C GLY A 225 7.47 5.43 3.59
N ILE A 226 6.57 5.88 2.71
CA ILE A 226 6.02 7.23 2.66
C ILE A 226 4.58 7.23 3.19
N GLY A 227 3.58 7.09 2.32
CA GLY A 227 2.17 7.31 2.66
C GLY A 227 1.62 6.37 3.74
N ARG A 228 1.56 5.06 3.45
CA ARG A 228 1.04 4.04 4.39
C ARG A 228 1.86 4.02 5.69
N THR A 229 3.18 3.95 5.58
CA THR A 229 4.08 3.94 6.74
C THR A 229 3.84 5.12 7.67
N SER A 230 3.81 6.35 7.14
CA SER A 230 3.60 7.54 7.98
C SER A 230 2.19 7.61 8.54
N THR A 231 1.17 7.21 7.78
CA THR A 231 -0.21 7.12 8.31
C THR A 231 -0.27 6.22 9.56
N PHE A 232 0.31 5.02 9.51
CA PHE A 232 0.24 4.10 10.65
C PHE A 232 1.18 4.48 11.80
N MET A 233 2.31 5.14 11.53
CA MET A 233 3.13 5.73 12.58
C MET A 233 2.41 6.88 13.29
N ILE A 234 1.72 7.76 12.54
CA ILE A 234 0.86 8.82 13.09
C ILE A 234 -0.26 8.21 13.93
N PHE A 235 -0.95 7.17 13.44
CA PHE A 235 -1.99 6.49 14.22
C PHE A 235 -1.46 5.89 15.51
N TYR A 236 -0.32 5.20 15.46
CA TYR A 236 0.27 4.63 16.66
C TYR A 236 0.65 5.71 17.68
N ASP A 237 1.18 6.83 17.19
CA ASP A 237 1.51 7.97 18.04
C ASP A 237 0.25 8.58 18.69
N MET A 238 -0.80 8.83 17.91
CA MET A 238 -2.09 9.29 18.41
C MET A 238 -2.67 8.34 19.47
N MET A 239 -2.61 7.03 19.25
CA MET A 239 -3.10 6.03 20.21
C MET A 239 -2.39 6.13 21.58
N ASN A 240 -1.13 6.58 21.61
CA ASN A 240 -0.34 6.65 22.84
C ASN A 240 -0.30 8.06 23.45
N ASN A 241 -0.63 9.11 22.68
CA ASN A 241 -0.39 10.51 23.06
C ASN A 241 -1.57 11.48 22.89
N TYR A 242 -2.75 11.01 22.47
CA TYR A 242 -3.91 11.88 22.22
C TYR A 242 -4.34 12.75 23.41
N ASP A 243 -4.03 12.35 24.64
CA ASP A 243 -4.40 13.06 25.87
C ASP A 243 -3.29 14.03 26.36
N LYS A 244 -2.18 14.13 25.61
CA LYS A 244 -0.99 14.92 25.97
C LYS A 244 -0.49 15.81 24.84
N VAL A 245 -0.67 15.42 23.58
CA VAL A 245 -0.13 16.10 22.40
C VAL A 245 -1.25 16.29 21.38
N GLY A 246 -1.38 17.50 20.83
CA GLY A 246 -2.40 17.83 19.85
C GLY A 246 -2.23 17.09 18.51
N SER A 247 -3.31 16.97 17.74
CA SER A 247 -3.28 16.24 16.46
C SER A 247 -2.25 16.80 15.47
N GLU A 248 -2.20 18.12 15.33
CA GLU A 248 -1.27 18.82 14.45
C GLU A 248 0.19 18.56 14.83
N ASP A 249 0.53 18.63 16.12
CA ASP A 249 1.87 18.32 16.63
C ASP A 249 2.27 16.87 16.34
N ILE A 250 1.35 15.91 16.53
CA ILE A 250 1.60 14.49 16.24
C ILE A 250 1.82 14.26 14.74
N ILE A 251 1.02 14.89 13.88
CA ILE A 251 1.18 14.78 12.43
C ILE A 251 2.53 15.37 12.01
N ASN A 252 2.82 16.59 12.46
CA ASN A 252 4.04 17.31 12.08
C ASN A 252 5.29 16.59 12.56
N ARG A 253 5.35 16.16 13.82
CA ARG A 253 6.55 15.48 14.35
C ARG A 253 6.86 14.17 13.64
N GLN A 254 5.85 13.42 13.20
CA GLN A 254 6.06 12.18 12.45
C GLN A 254 6.54 12.44 11.02
N ILE A 255 6.12 13.55 10.39
CA ILE A 255 6.62 13.97 9.08
C ILE A 255 8.07 14.46 9.20
N GLU A 256 8.36 15.30 10.19
CA GLU A 256 9.68 15.92 10.40
C GLU A 256 10.79 14.94 10.83
N LEU A 257 10.41 13.73 11.27
CA LEU A 257 11.33 12.63 11.55
C LEU A 257 12.00 12.05 10.30
N VAL A 258 11.57 12.43 9.10
CA VAL A 258 12.11 11.91 7.84
C VAL A 258 12.89 13.01 7.12
N SER A 259 14.22 12.83 7.01
CA SER A 259 15.12 13.83 6.42
C SER A 259 15.01 13.94 4.89
N ASP A 260 14.58 12.87 4.23
CA ASP A 260 14.66 12.69 2.78
C ASP A 260 13.31 12.77 2.07
N TYR A 261 12.24 13.24 2.74
CA TYR A 261 10.98 13.51 2.05
C TYR A 261 11.09 14.65 1.05
N THR A 262 10.58 14.40 -0.16
CA THR A 262 10.40 15.43 -1.18
C THR A 262 9.14 16.25 -0.91
N GLU A 263 9.02 17.40 -1.57
CA GLU A 263 7.78 18.20 -1.52
C GLU A 263 6.54 17.40 -1.95
N LYS A 264 6.71 16.47 -2.90
CA LYS A 264 5.64 15.58 -3.35
C LYS A 264 5.21 14.64 -2.23
N ASP A 265 6.16 14.05 -1.52
CA ASP A 265 5.88 13.11 -0.43
C ASP A 265 5.12 13.80 0.70
N ILE A 266 5.57 14.99 1.08
CA ILE A 266 4.89 15.82 2.08
C ILE A 266 3.47 16.15 1.62
N LYS A 267 3.29 16.59 0.36
CA LYS A 267 1.97 16.90 -0.21
C LYS A 267 1.04 15.68 -0.22
N ASP A 268 1.55 14.49 -0.51
CA ASP A 268 0.76 13.26 -0.54
C ASP A 268 0.31 12.87 0.88
N ILE A 269 1.23 12.91 1.86
CA ILE A 269 0.97 12.60 3.27
C ILE A 269 0.04 13.65 3.92
N THR A 270 0.12 14.92 3.51
CA THR A 270 -0.70 16.04 4.01
C THR A 270 -1.88 16.37 3.11
N SER A 271 -2.21 15.50 2.15
CA SER A 271 -3.38 15.67 1.30
C SER A 271 -4.66 15.81 2.14
N LYS A 272 -5.65 16.55 1.63
CA LYS A 272 -6.90 16.83 2.35
C LYS A 272 -7.54 15.56 2.92
N ARG A 273 -7.59 14.48 2.11
CA ARG A 273 -8.08 13.16 2.51
C ARG A 273 -7.35 12.59 3.73
N ARG A 274 -6.02 12.67 3.77
CA ARG A 274 -5.18 12.15 4.85
C ARG A 274 -5.35 12.98 6.12
N ILE A 275 -5.32 14.31 6.01
CA ILE A 275 -5.52 15.20 7.17
C ILE A 275 -6.92 15.01 7.77
N THR A 276 -7.97 14.88 6.94
CA THR A 276 -9.32 14.56 7.43
C THR A 276 -9.32 13.25 8.21
N LEU A 277 -8.70 12.18 7.66
CA LEU A 277 -8.61 10.90 8.35
C LEU A 277 -7.81 11.00 9.66
N TYR A 278 -6.67 11.69 9.69
CA TYR A 278 -5.86 11.84 10.90
C TYR A 278 -6.62 12.56 12.00
N ASN A 279 -7.31 13.66 11.69
CA ASN A 279 -8.13 14.38 12.67
C ASN A 279 -9.29 13.52 13.15
N LEU A 280 -9.96 12.79 12.26
CA LEU A 280 -11.05 11.88 12.62
C LEU A 280 -10.57 10.73 13.52
N PHE A 281 -9.38 10.19 13.26
CA PHE A 281 -8.75 9.17 14.08
C PHE A 281 -8.30 9.72 15.45
N TYR A 282 -7.81 10.96 15.49
CA TYR A 282 -7.48 11.63 16.74
C TYR A 282 -8.71 11.86 17.62
N GLU A 283 -9.82 12.31 17.04
CA GLU A 283 -11.10 12.43 17.75
C GLU A 283 -11.58 11.10 18.31
N TYR A 284 -11.44 10.02 17.52
CA TYR A 284 -11.71 8.66 17.97
C TYR A 284 -10.85 8.27 19.16
N CYS A 285 -9.53 8.51 19.11
CA CYS A 285 -8.62 8.24 20.23
C CYS A 285 -9.01 9.08 21.47
N THR A 286 -9.41 10.34 21.29
CA THR A 286 -9.87 11.19 22.39
C THR A 286 -11.10 10.63 23.09
N LYS A 287 -12.03 10.02 22.35
CA LYS A 287 -13.28 9.46 22.89
C LYS A 287 -13.09 8.05 23.47
N TYR A 288 -12.32 7.19 22.80
CA TYR A 288 -12.28 5.75 23.08
C TYR A 288 -10.86 5.20 23.33
N GLY A 289 -9.82 6.02 23.28
CA GLY A 289 -8.41 5.58 23.35
C GLY A 289 -7.98 5.00 24.70
N LYS A 290 -8.80 5.11 25.76
CA LYS A 290 -8.50 4.54 27.07
C LYS A 290 -8.55 3.02 27.07
N ASP A 291 -9.50 2.43 26.35
CA ASP A 291 -9.74 0.98 26.32
C ASP A 291 -10.01 0.43 24.91
N PHE A 292 -10.23 1.31 23.92
CA PHE A 292 -10.62 0.99 22.55
C PHE A 292 -11.81 0.03 22.50
N ASN A 293 -12.80 0.25 23.38
CA ASN A 293 -13.99 -0.60 23.51
C ASN A 293 -14.98 -0.50 22.34
N VAL A 294 -14.96 0.62 21.61
CA VAL A 294 -15.71 0.86 20.37
C VAL A 294 -14.72 0.83 19.22
N SER A 295 -15.00 0.07 18.17
CA SER A 295 -14.14 0.04 16.98
C SER A 295 -14.18 1.36 16.20
N PHE A 296 -13.15 1.67 15.41
CA PHE A 296 -13.15 2.86 14.56
C PHE A 296 -14.28 2.80 13.53
N SER A 297 -14.52 1.63 12.93
CA SER A 297 -15.65 1.47 11.98
C SER A 297 -17.02 1.68 12.63
N GLU A 298 -17.20 1.28 13.88
CA GLU A 298 -18.41 1.54 14.65
C GLU A 298 -18.55 3.02 15.03
N TYR A 299 -17.45 3.67 15.42
CA TYR A 299 -17.42 5.11 15.67
C TYR A 299 -17.87 5.92 14.44
N LEU A 300 -17.41 5.55 13.24
CA LEU A 300 -17.85 6.19 12.00
C LEU A 300 -19.37 6.07 11.81
N LYS A 301 -19.93 4.87 12.00
CA LYS A 301 -21.38 4.63 11.91
C LYS A 301 -22.17 5.45 12.92
N MET A 302 -21.73 5.48 14.18
CA MET A 302 -22.37 6.28 15.24
C MET A 302 -22.33 7.79 14.95
N SER A 303 -21.30 8.23 14.24
CA SER A 303 -21.10 9.64 13.86
C SER A 303 -21.74 10.00 12.51
N ASN A 304 -22.49 9.07 11.88
CA ASN A 304 -23.04 9.21 10.53
C ASN A 304 -21.98 9.57 9.47
N LEU A 305 -20.75 9.06 9.65
CA LEU A 305 -19.64 9.21 8.71
C LEU A 305 -19.42 7.91 7.95
N SER A 306 -18.96 8.03 6.72
CA SER A 306 -18.60 6.89 5.86
C SER A 306 -17.12 6.93 5.50
N TYR A 307 -16.59 5.84 4.96
CA TYR A 307 -15.24 5.80 4.39
C TYR A 307 -15.02 6.89 3.33
N GLU A 308 -16.04 7.15 2.51
CA GLU A 308 -16.04 8.22 1.50
C GLU A 308 -15.89 9.63 2.09
N SER A 309 -16.11 9.81 3.40
CA SER A 309 -15.96 11.11 4.06
C SER A 309 -14.51 11.60 4.08
N TYR A 310 -13.55 10.70 3.83
CA TYR A 310 -12.12 11.01 3.80
C TYR A 310 -11.37 10.39 2.61
N LEU A 311 -12.06 9.97 1.55
CA LEU A 311 -11.43 9.59 0.26
C LEU A 311 -11.25 10.81 -0.67
#